data_AF-A0A072P5L8-F1
#
_entry.id   AF-A0A072P5L8-F1
#
_cell.length_a   1.000
_cell.length_b   1.000
_cell.length_c   1.000
_cell.angle_alpha   90.00
_cell.angle_beta   90.00
_cell.angle_gamma   90.00
#
_symmetry.space_group_name_H-M   'P 1'
#
loop_
_entity.id
_entity.type
_entity.pdbx_description
1 polymer ?
#
loop_
_entity_poly.entity_id
_entity_poly.type
_entity_poly.pdbx_seq_one_letter_code
_entity_poly.pdbx_strand_id
1 'polypeptide(L)'
;MMREHMDVPPLRGMVPPGYHQVSHKRLEPESHLCDDGAQLKYSPGPEYKCRVWTGGSMDFKPSFLRRRERKLLVAAERLGSCRIQGTGIASRAWVKIVQDFNYFKNKDAQVGAIKEPNRYLLREKKGLLFFQDTPDSLRSKDDKSSMLPVPGQALRSLTMMPTPAMLFRFSALTFNSHTIHLDREYTKSVYGMPDLVVHGPLTSVLMLEMLRTVFAELSPDKKADYFIKHFEYKNHKPLWVNEEIKIECKLMIAEADADAHRFPLTSLERRKDFHREMWKVWIAKGTASNETLAVEGTAAVSVAGHRNSPLNGIQQYTFHPSREGRSEDEPIRWTPT
;
A
#
# COMPACT_ATOMS: atom_id res chain seq x y z
N MET A 1 11.17 0.76 -12.27
CA MET A 1 10.03 -0.18 -12.23
C MET A 1 8.72 0.54 -12.50
N MET A 2 8.22 1.45 -11.65
CA MET A 2 6.90 2.08 -11.87
C MET A 2 6.86 3.21 -12.92
N ARG A 3 8.00 3.83 -13.27
CA ARG A 3 8.04 4.95 -14.24
C ARG A 3 7.51 4.58 -15.63
N GLU A 4 7.82 3.39 -16.10
CA GLU A 4 7.34 2.89 -17.40
C GLU A 4 5.84 2.56 -17.38
N HIS A 5 5.22 2.48 -16.19
CA HIS A 5 3.84 2.06 -16.01
C HIS A 5 2.88 3.16 -15.52
N MET A 6 3.40 4.25 -14.92
CA MET A 6 2.57 5.27 -14.25
C MET A 6 3.03 6.73 -14.47
N ASP A 7 3.97 6.99 -15.40
CA ASP A 7 4.53 8.33 -15.69
C ASP A 7 4.84 9.17 -14.43
N VAL A 8 5.57 8.57 -13.49
CA VAL A 8 5.75 9.15 -12.15
C VAL A 8 6.93 10.13 -12.08
N PRO A 9 6.79 11.27 -11.37
CA PRO A 9 7.86 12.28 -11.26
C PRO A 9 9.09 11.75 -10.51
N PRO A 10 10.31 12.28 -10.76
CA PRO A 10 11.55 11.79 -10.17
C PRO A 10 11.62 11.96 -8.64
N LEU A 11 12.41 11.11 -7.97
CA LEU A 11 12.63 11.16 -6.53
C LEU A 11 13.47 12.39 -6.16
N ARG A 12 12.91 13.32 -5.38
CA ARG A 12 13.56 14.59 -5.02
C ARG A 12 14.28 14.52 -3.66
N GLY A 13 15.11 13.51 -3.45
CA GLY A 13 15.96 13.37 -2.26
C GLY A 13 15.26 12.89 -0.97
N MET A 14 13.99 12.49 -1.05
CA MET A 14 13.24 11.84 0.04
C MET A 14 13.05 10.36 -0.28
N VAL A 15 13.10 9.50 0.75
CA VAL A 15 12.72 8.09 0.62
C VAL A 15 11.19 8.05 0.54
N PRO A 16 10.58 7.60 -0.57
CA PRO A 16 9.13 7.61 -0.69
C PRO A 16 8.50 6.58 0.27
N PRO A 17 7.29 6.85 0.80
CA PRO A 17 6.47 5.84 1.44
C PRO A 17 6.38 4.58 0.57
N GLY A 18 6.46 3.41 1.17
CA GLY A 18 6.48 2.12 0.44
C GLY A 18 7.86 1.62 0.01
N TYR A 19 8.90 2.47 -0.07
CA TYR A 19 10.24 2.03 -0.51
C TYR A 19 10.88 0.96 0.39
N HIS A 20 10.50 0.90 1.67
CA HIS A 20 10.94 -0.12 2.61
C HIS A 20 10.55 -1.55 2.19
N GLN A 21 9.52 -1.70 1.34
CA GLN A 21 9.12 -3.00 0.81
C GLN A 21 10.22 -3.67 -0.01
N VAL A 22 11.08 -2.90 -0.67
CA VAL A 22 12.12 -3.44 -1.59
C VAL A 22 13.55 -3.23 -1.10
N SER A 23 13.75 -2.50 0.02
CA SER A 23 15.10 -2.07 0.43
C SER A 23 15.62 -2.72 1.72
N HIS A 24 14.74 -3.34 2.51
CA HIS A 24 15.09 -3.84 3.85
C HIS A 24 14.59 -5.27 4.08
N LYS A 25 14.52 -6.06 3.01
CA LYS A 25 14.17 -7.48 3.06
C LYS A 25 15.42 -8.31 3.30
N ARG A 26 15.28 -9.36 4.09
CA ARG A 26 16.31 -10.38 4.27
C ARG A 26 16.05 -11.47 3.25
N LEU A 27 17.11 -11.91 2.58
CA LEU A 27 17.09 -13.15 1.82
C LEU A 27 16.99 -14.30 2.83
N GLU A 28 15.96 -15.13 2.68
CA GLU A 28 15.81 -16.36 3.46
C GLU A 28 16.51 -17.51 2.70
N PRO A 29 17.24 -18.40 3.38
CA PRO A 29 17.74 -19.62 2.78
C PRO A 29 16.61 -20.48 2.20
N GLU A 30 16.89 -21.25 1.14
CA GLU A 30 15.90 -22.13 0.52
C GLU A 30 15.31 -23.17 1.49
N SER A 31 16.09 -23.64 2.47
CA SER A 31 15.62 -24.53 3.54
C SER A 31 14.57 -23.91 4.47
N HIS A 32 14.34 -22.60 4.38
CA HIS A 32 13.30 -21.86 5.11
C HIS A 32 12.16 -21.41 4.21
N LEU A 33 12.04 -22.00 3.02
CA LEU A 33 10.92 -21.81 2.11
C LEU A 33 9.97 -23.01 2.19
N CYS A 34 8.69 -22.77 1.92
CA CYS A 34 7.70 -23.79 1.60
C CYS A 34 7.96 -24.32 0.17
N ASP A 35 7.30 -25.43 -0.18
CA ASP A 35 7.41 -26.05 -1.52
C ASP A 35 7.03 -25.09 -2.67
N ASP A 36 6.15 -24.12 -2.38
CA ASP A 36 5.74 -23.06 -3.30
C ASP A 36 6.68 -21.83 -3.32
N GLY A 37 7.84 -21.91 -2.65
CA GLY A 37 8.79 -20.81 -2.55
C GLY A 37 8.37 -19.68 -1.60
N ALA A 38 7.24 -19.78 -0.91
CA ALA A 38 6.83 -18.80 0.09
C ALA A 38 7.62 -18.97 1.40
N GLN A 39 7.79 -17.89 2.17
CA GLN A 39 8.56 -17.95 3.43
C GLN A 39 7.86 -18.86 4.47
N LEU A 40 8.59 -19.86 4.98
CA LEU A 40 8.08 -20.85 5.93
C LEU A 40 7.74 -20.25 7.30
N LYS A 41 8.51 -19.26 7.75
CA LYS A 41 8.35 -18.60 9.07
C LYS A 41 7.00 -17.93 9.31
N TYR A 42 6.22 -17.67 8.26
CA TYR A 42 4.85 -17.14 8.39
C TYR A 42 3.78 -18.22 8.31
N SER A 43 4.16 -19.44 7.92
CA SER A 43 3.22 -20.55 7.80
C SER A 43 2.76 -21.00 9.19
N PRO A 44 1.45 -21.15 9.43
CA PRO A 44 0.91 -21.73 10.65
C PRO A 44 1.08 -23.26 10.73
N GLY A 45 1.45 -23.93 9.62
CA GLY A 45 1.62 -25.38 9.54
C GLY A 45 1.62 -25.89 8.09
N PRO A 46 2.11 -27.12 7.83
CA PRO A 46 2.18 -27.70 6.47
C PRO A 46 0.80 -27.93 5.83
N GLU A 47 -0.26 -28.03 6.63
CA GLU A 47 -1.64 -28.18 6.16
C GLU A 47 -2.19 -26.90 5.50
N TYR A 48 -1.60 -25.74 5.76
CA TYR A 48 -2.07 -24.44 5.28
C TYR A 48 -1.38 -24.02 3.99
N LYS A 49 -1.84 -24.62 2.88
CA LYS A 49 -1.20 -24.51 1.56
C LYS A 49 -1.46 -23.20 0.83
N CYS A 50 -2.62 -22.58 1.02
CA CYS A 50 -2.96 -21.34 0.34
C CYS A 50 -2.88 -20.16 1.32
N ARG A 51 -2.15 -19.10 0.95
CA ARG A 51 -2.04 -17.86 1.73
C ARG A 51 -2.46 -16.65 0.91
N VAL A 52 -3.20 -15.75 1.54
CA VAL A 52 -3.60 -14.47 0.94
C VAL A 52 -3.17 -13.31 1.80
N TRP A 53 -2.75 -12.23 1.14
CA TRP A 53 -2.47 -10.97 1.80
C TRP A 53 -3.76 -10.18 1.99
N THR A 54 -4.24 -10.07 3.22
CA THR A 54 -5.54 -9.42 3.49
C THR A 54 -5.44 -7.89 3.56
N GLY A 55 -4.25 -7.36 3.79
CA GLY A 55 -4.01 -5.93 3.90
C GLY A 55 -2.92 -5.61 4.92
N GLY A 56 -2.91 -4.37 5.38
CA GLY A 56 -1.93 -3.93 6.36
C GLY A 56 -2.07 -2.47 6.74
N SER A 57 -1.17 -2.01 7.59
CA SER A 57 -1.02 -0.59 7.89
C SER A 57 0.43 -0.20 8.09
N MET A 58 0.71 1.08 7.88
CA MET A 58 2.02 1.69 7.94
C MET A 58 1.94 3.00 8.73
N ASP A 59 2.65 3.07 9.84
CA ASP A 59 2.83 4.28 10.64
C ASP A 59 4.20 4.89 10.32
N PHE A 60 4.22 6.08 9.74
CA PHE A 60 5.45 6.81 9.39
C PHE A 60 5.71 7.94 10.37
N LYS A 61 6.93 7.99 10.93
CA LYS A 61 7.39 9.18 11.67
C LYS A 61 7.96 10.20 10.69
N PRO A 62 7.72 11.51 10.87
CA PRO A 62 8.25 12.54 9.97
C PRO A 62 9.78 12.52 9.84
N SER A 63 10.51 12.03 10.84
CA SER A 63 11.97 11.82 10.82
C SER A 63 12.45 10.69 9.89
N PHE A 64 11.55 9.87 9.35
CA PHE A 64 11.86 8.86 8.34
C PHE A 64 12.05 9.48 6.94
N LEU A 65 11.28 10.52 6.63
CA LEU A 65 11.14 11.06 5.27
C LEU A 65 12.16 12.18 4.94
N ARG A 66 12.73 12.84 5.95
CA ARG A 66 13.75 13.89 5.80
C ARG A 66 15.14 13.33 6.08
N ARG A 67 15.79 12.70 5.08
CA ARG A 67 17.19 12.26 5.23
C ARG A 67 18.10 12.88 4.17
N ARG A 68 19.06 13.68 4.64
CA ARG A 68 20.28 14.06 3.89
C ARG A 68 21.47 13.12 4.18
N GLU A 69 21.37 12.28 5.21
CA GLU A 69 22.47 11.42 5.69
C GLU A 69 22.22 9.93 5.43
N ARG A 70 23.27 9.23 4.98
CA ARG A 70 23.30 7.77 4.80
C ARG A 70 23.49 7.08 6.16
N LYS A 71 22.39 6.82 6.87
CA LYS A 71 22.39 6.04 8.13
C LYS A 71 21.80 4.64 7.93
N LEU A 72 22.47 3.62 8.45
CA LEU A 72 22.01 2.23 8.41
C LEU A 72 20.68 2.09 9.17
N LEU A 73 19.69 1.51 8.51
CA LEU A 73 18.37 1.19 9.07
C LEU A 73 18.32 -0.31 9.38
N VAL A 74 17.78 -0.65 10.54
CA VAL A 74 17.50 -2.03 10.95
C VAL A 74 16.01 -2.25 10.92
N ALA A 75 15.59 -3.36 10.33
CA ALA A 75 14.25 -3.89 10.48
C ALA A 75 14.26 -4.98 11.57
N ALA A 76 13.41 -4.80 12.57
CA ALA A 76 13.05 -5.83 13.54
C ALA A 76 11.66 -6.37 13.17
N GLU A 77 11.58 -7.65 12.88
CA GLU A 77 10.33 -8.33 12.56
C GLU A 77 9.89 -9.21 13.72
N ARG A 78 8.59 -9.25 13.98
CA ARG A 78 7.98 -10.17 14.93
C ARG A 78 6.63 -10.64 14.43
N LEU A 79 6.27 -11.87 14.79
CA LEU A 79 4.90 -12.33 14.69
C LEU A 79 4.06 -11.62 15.76
N GLY A 80 3.02 -10.92 15.32
CA GLY A 80 2.11 -10.19 16.21
C GLY A 80 1.08 -11.10 16.85
N SER A 81 0.43 -11.96 16.06
CA SER A 81 -0.53 -12.96 16.54
C SER A 81 -0.76 -14.04 15.49
N CYS A 82 -1.01 -15.28 15.91
CA CYS A 82 -1.58 -16.34 15.08
C CYS A 82 -2.90 -16.78 15.71
N ARG A 83 -4.00 -16.78 14.94
CA ARG A 83 -5.31 -17.25 15.40
C ARG A 83 -5.90 -18.21 14.38
N ILE A 84 -6.13 -19.45 14.79
CA ILE A 84 -6.84 -20.44 14.00
C ILE A 84 -8.33 -20.37 14.32
N GLN A 85 -9.17 -20.48 13.30
CA GLN A 85 -10.62 -20.47 13.39
C GLN A 85 -11.21 -21.61 12.55
N GLY A 86 -12.18 -22.35 13.09
CA GLY A 86 -12.79 -23.50 12.42
C GLY A 86 -11.97 -24.79 12.62
N THR A 87 -12.40 -25.87 11.98
CA THR A 87 -11.80 -27.21 12.09
C THR A 87 -11.68 -27.86 10.70
N GLY A 88 -10.74 -28.79 10.57
CA GLY A 88 -10.50 -29.52 9.32
C GLY A 88 -10.19 -28.60 8.13
N ILE A 89 -10.63 -29.02 6.94
CA ILE A 89 -10.39 -28.33 5.66
C ILE A 89 -10.97 -26.91 5.62
N ALA A 90 -12.04 -26.65 6.40
CA ALA A 90 -12.68 -25.34 6.50
C ALA A 90 -11.95 -24.39 7.46
N SER A 91 -10.92 -24.86 8.17
CA SER A 91 -10.16 -24.03 9.10
C SER A 91 -9.36 -22.95 8.38
N ARG A 92 -9.22 -21.81 9.05
CA ARG A 92 -8.49 -20.63 8.56
C ARG A 92 -7.54 -20.14 9.63
N ALA A 93 -6.32 -19.79 9.26
CA ALA A 93 -5.37 -19.19 10.19
C ALA A 93 -5.10 -17.72 9.83
N TRP A 94 -5.31 -16.84 10.79
CA TRP A 94 -5.00 -15.43 10.70
C TRP A 94 -3.65 -15.16 11.32
N VAL A 95 -2.68 -14.74 10.51
CA VAL A 95 -1.33 -14.40 10.96
C VAL A 95 -1.12 -12.91 10.80
N LYS A 96 -0.77 -12.22 11.88
CA LYS A 96 -0.37 -10.81 11.87
C LYS A 96 1.13 -10.73 12.02
N ILE A 97 1.78 -10.01 11.13
CA ILE A 97 3.22 -9.71 11.19
C ILE A 97 3.38 -8.23 11.53
N VAL A 98 4.32 -7.91 12.41
CA VAL A 98 4.69 -6.53 12.73
C VAL A 98 6.17 -6.34 12.43
N GLN A 99 6.49 -5.34 11.62
CA GLN A 99 7.86 -4.94 11.29
C GLN A 99 8.10 -3.52 11.78
N ASP A 100 9.09 -3.35 12.65
CA ASP A 100 9.53 -2.05 13.15
C ASP A 100 10.89 -1.70 12.56
N PHE A 101 10.96 -0.55 11.93
CA PHE A 101 12.18 -0.03 11.32
C PHE A 101 12.77 1.07 12.20
N ASN A 102 14.05 0.96 12.53
CA ASN A 102 14.75 1.92 13.39
C ASN A 102 16.20 2.16 12.95
N TYR A 103 16.82 3.23 13.44
CA TYR A 103 18.25 3.46 13.26
C TYR A 103 19.10 2.46 14.06
N PHE A 104 20.25 2.06 13.50
CA PHE A 104 21.32 1.44 14.29
C PHE A 104 21.80 2.45 15.34
N LYS A 105 21.70 2.13 16.63
CA LYS A 105 22.21 3.01 17.70
C LYS A 105 23.72 2.84 17.94
N ASN A 106 24.29 1.65 17.70
CA ASN A 106 25.70 1.34 17.97
C ASN A 106 26.18 0.23 17.03
N LYS A 107 27.34 0.37 16.39
CA LYS A 107 27.89 -0.60 15.42
C LYS A 107 27.96 -2.05 15.96
N ASP A 108 27.96 -2.22 17.28
CA ASP A 108 28.11 -3.51 17.98
C ASP A 108 26.80 -4.11 18.52
N ALA A 109 25.64 -3.47 18.29
CA ALA A 109 24.36 -4.01 18.75
C ALA A 109 23.96 -5.23 17.89
N GLN A 110 24.08 -6.44 18.47
CA GLN A 110 23.59 -7.65 17.82
C GLN A 110 22.08 -7.55 17.54
N VAL A 111 21.69 -8.02 16.35
CA VAL A 111 20.30 -8.20 15.92
C VAL A 111 19.60 -9.15 16.90
N GLY A 112 18.90 -8.59 17.89
CA GLY A 112 18.24 -9.37 18.95
C GLY A 112 18.19 -8.66 20.31
N ALA A 113 19.05 -7.66 20.55
CA ALA A 113 19.10 -6.94 21.83
C ALA A 113 18.09 -5.77 21.96
N ILE A 114 17.21 -5.57 20.97
CA ILE A 114 16.22 -4.47 21.02
C ILE A 114 15.03 -4.94 21.87
N LYS A 115 15.15 -4.80 23.19
CA LYS A 115 14.02 -4.85 24.12
C LYS A 115 13.09 -3.68 23.80
N GLU A 116 11.96 -3.99 23.18
CA GLU A 116 10.85 -3.10 22.79
C GLU A 116 11.24 -1.77 22.10
N PRO A 117 11.08 -1.65 20.78
CA PRO A 117 11.32 -0.39 20.08
C PRO A 117 10.12 0.53 20.33
N ASN A 118 10.07 1.20 21.48
CA ASN A 118 9.15 2.31 21.72
C ASN A 118 9.47 3.54 20.85
N ARG A 119 10.45 3.41 19.93
CA ARG A 119 10.91 4.46 19.02
C ARG A 119 11.16 3.87 17.63
N TYR A 120 10.10 3.53 16.89
CA TYR A 120 10.21 3.19 15.46
C TYR A 120 10.21 4.45 14.59
N LEU A 121 10.80 4.38 13.40
CA LEU A 121 10.66 5.39 12.34
C LEU A 121 9.53 5.03 11.37
N LEU A 122 9.37 3.74 11.14
CA LEU A 122 8.27 3.15 10.41
C LEU A 122 7.85 1.89 11.16
N ARG A 123 6.55 1.73 11.37
CA ARG A 123 5.95 0.48 11.83
C ARG A 123 5.00 -0.01 10.75
N GLU A 124 5.19 -1.24 10.32
CA GLU A 124 4.33 -1.89 9.35
C GLU A 124 3.63 -3.08 10.01
N LYS A 125 2.31 -3.20 9.82
CA LYS A 125 1.51 -4.36 10.23
C LYS A 125 0.95 -5.02 8.99
N LYS A 126 1.02 -6.35 8.92
CA LYS A 126 0.60 -7.15 7.77
C LYS A 126 -0.39 -8.20 8.21
N GLY A 127 -1.46 -8.36 7.44
CA GLY A 127 -2.42 -9.43 7.61
C GLY A 127 -2.20 -10.51 6.56
N LEU A 128 -2.00 -11.75 7.01
CA LEU A 128 -2.06 -12.94 6.19
C LEU A 128 -3.23 -13.81 6.66
N LEU A 129 -3.94 -14.37 5.70
CA LEU A 129 -4.97 -15.38 5.93
C LEU A 129 -4.57 -16.64 5.19
N PHE A 130 -4.57 -17.76 5.91
CA PHE A 130 -4.20 -19.06 5.40
C PHE A 130 -5.41 -19.98 5.35
N PHE A 131 -5.44 -20.80 4.30
CA PHE A 131 -6.44 -21.83 4.05
C PHE A 131 -5.73 -23.16 3.80
N GLN A 132 -6.39 -24.27 4.15
CA GLN A 132 -5.85 -25.59 3.85
C GLN A 132 -5.95 -25.95 2.36
N ASP A 133 -6.99 -25.46 1.68
CA ASP A 133 -7.16 -25.52 0.23
C ASP A 133 -7.41 -24.12 -0.35
N THR A 134 -7.11 -23.92 -1.63
CA THR A 134 -7.39 -22.67 -2.33
C THR A 134 -8.90 -22.43 -2.39
N PRO A 135 -9.42 -21.31 -1.84
CA PRO A 135 -10.82 -20.96 -1.95
C PRO A 135 -11.30 -20.81 -3.41
N ASP A 136 -12.54 -21.17 -3.69
CA ASP A 136 -13.14 -21.06 -5.04
C ASP A 136 -13.12 -19.63 -5.59
N SER A 137 -13.24 -18.62 -4.73
CA SER A 137 -13.15 -17.21 -5.11
C SER A 137 -11.78 -16.79 -5.68
N LEU A 138 -10.74 -17.60 -5.50
CA LEU A 138 -9.42 -17.39 -6.11
C LEU A 138 -9.23 -18.18 -7.40
N ARG A 139 -10.11 -19.14 -7.70
CA ARG A 139 -9.99 -20.04 -8.87
C ARG A 139 -10.62 -19.48 -10.14
N SER A 140 -11.30 -18.33 -10.08
CA SER A 140 -11.94 -17.69 -11.22
C SER A 140 -11.59 -16.21 -11.34
N LYS A 141 -11.42 -15.74 -12.58
CA LYS A 141 -11.31 -14.30 -12.89
C LYS A 141 -12.67 -13.60 -12.77
N ASP A 142 -13.75 -14.33 -13.02
CA ASP A 142 -15.12 -13.86 -13.11
C ASP A 142 -15.93 -14.15 -11.84
N ASP A 143 -15.28 -14.14 -10.67
CA ASP A 143 -15.99 -14.29 -9.40
C ASP A 143 -16.89 -13.06 -9.12
N LYS A 144 -18.10 -13.12 -9.69
CA LYS A 144 -19.18 -12.14 -9.53
C LYS A 144 -19.83 -12.19 -8.14
N SER A 145 -19.45 -13.15 -7.27
CA SER A 145 -20.12 -13.38 -5.98
C SER A 145 -19.99 -12.21 -4.99
N SER A 146 -19.22 -11.17 -5.32
CA SER A 146 -19.12 -9.95 -4.51
C SER A 146 -18.47 -8.81 -5.31
N MET A 147 -19.22 -8.21 -6.24
CA MET A 147 -18.81 -6.91 -6.79
C MET A 147 -18.91 -5.86 -5.68
N LEU A 148 -17.78 -5.25 -5.35
CA LEU A 148 -17.71 -4.14 -4.40
C LEU A 148 -17.76 -2.81 -5.14
N PRO A 149 -18.54 -1.83 -4.64
CA PRO A 149 -18.66 -0.52 -5.26
C PRO A 149 -17.35 0.26 -5.17
N VAL A 150 -16.98 0.94 -6.27
CA VAL A 150 -15.87 1.89 -6.24
C VAL A 150 -16.25 3.16 -5.45
N PRO A 151 -15.33 3.83 -4.75
CA PRO A 151 -15.60 5.00 -3.90
C PRO A 151 -16.16 6.28 -4.55
N GLY A 152 -16.77 6.21 -5.73
CA GLY A 152 -17.33 7.35 -6.46
C GLY A 152 -16.27 8.11 -7.25
N GLN A 153 -16.51 9.41 -7.49
CA GLN A 153 -15.66 10.22 -8.35
C GLN A 153 -14.25 10.41 -7.77
N ALA A 154 -13.24 10.05 -8.56
CA ALA A 154 -11.84 10.23 -8.24
C ALA A 154 -11.37 11.66 -8.52
N LEU A 155 -10.48 12.19 -7.67
CA LEU A 155 -9.74 13.42 -7.95
C LEU A 155 -8.67 13.18 -9.02
N ARG A 156 -8.01 12.02 -8.94
CA ARG A 156 -7.01 11.56 -9.90
C ARG A 156 -7.24 10.08 -10.16
N SER A 157 -7.11 9.68 -11.42
CA SER A 157 -7.17 8.30 -11.89
C SER A 157 -5.97 8.01 -12.77
N LEU A 158 -5.29 6.90 -12.51
CA LEU A 158 -4.17 6.38 -13.30
C LEU A 158 -4.47 4.94 -13.70
N THR A 159 -4.34 4.65 -14.99
CA THR A 159 -4.53 3.31 -15.52
C THR A 159 -3.19 2.65 -15.76
N MET A 160 -3.07 1.36 -15.41
CA MET A 160 -1.91 0.57 -15.77
C MET A 160 -2.25 -0.91 -15.93
N MET A 161 -1.34 -1.67 -16.54
CA MET A 161 -1.47 -3.12 -16.67
C MET A 161 -0.24 -3.80 -16.04
N PRO A 162 -0.39 -4.55 -14.92
CA PRO A 162 0.72 -5.30 -14.34
C PRO A 162 1.21 -6.36 -15.34
N THR A 163 2.53 -6.44 -15.54
CA THR A 163 3.15 -7.39 -16.50
C THR A 163 3.93 -8.48 -15.79
N PRO A 164 4.22 -9.63 -16.44
CA PRO A 164 5.07 -10.65 -15.84
C PRO A 164 6.46 -10.13 -15.46
N ALA A 165 7.04 -9.25 -16.29
CA ALA A 165 8.33 -8.62 -16.03
C ALA A 165 8.29 -7.72 -14.78
N MET A 166 7.19 -7.00 -14.56
CA MET A 166 6.97 -6.21 -13.36
C MET A 166 6.92 -7.12 -12.11
N LEU A 167 6.14 -8.20 -12.17
CA LEU A 167 5.98 -9.14 -11.06
C LEU A 167 7.30 -9.84 -10.72
N PHE A 168 8.07 -10.24 -11.74
CA PHE A 168 9.42 -10.80 -11.57
C PHE A 168 10.37 -9.80 -10.91
N ARG A 169 10.44 -8.56 -11.40
CA ARG A 169 11.29 -7.50 -10.82
C ARG A 169 10.92 -7.21 -9.36
N PHE A 170 9.63 -7.19 -9.03
CA PHE A 170 9.19 -7.02 -7.64
C PHE A 170 9.60 -8.21 -6.77
N SER A 171 9.40 -9.43 -7.25
CA SER A 171 9.80 -10.66 -6.57
C SER A 171 11.30 -10.66 -6.27
N ALA A 172 12.13 -10.32 -7.25
CA ALA A 172 13.59 -10.21 -7.09
C ALA A 172 13.97 -9.13 -6.06
N LEU A 173 13.39 -7.92 -6.15
CA LEU A 173 13.66 -6.83 -5.22
C LEU A 173 13.19 -7.10 -3.79
N THR A 174 12.19 -7.98 -3.62
CA THR A 174 11.62 -8.32 -2.31
C THR A 174 12.11 -9.64 -1.75
N PHE A 175 12.98 -10.36 -2.49
CA PHE A 175 13.36 -11.75 -2.22
C PHE A 175 12.14 -12.65 -1.98
N ASN A 176 11.09 -12.44 -2.76
CA ASN A 176 9.86 -13.20 -2.69
C ASN A 176 9.80 -14.20 -3.84
N SER A 177 10.23 -15.43 -3.58
CA SER A 177 10.25 -16.56 -4.51
C SER A 177 8.91 -17.30 -4.62
N HIS A 178 7.82 -16.76 -4.07
CA HIS A 178 6.53 -17.45 -4.09
C HIS A 178 6.01 -17.63 -5.52
N THR A 179 5.83 -18.89 -5.91
CA THR A 179 5.65 -19.33 -7.29
C THR A 179 4.39 -18.74 -7.96
N ILE A 180 3.37 -18.37 -7.18
CA ILE A 180 2.14 -17.73 -7.69
C ILE A 180 2.37 -16.39 -8.43
N HIS A 181 3.58 -15.83 -8.31
CA HIS A 181 4.00 -14.59 -8.96
C HIS A 181 4.93 -14.81 -10.16
N LEU A 182 5.38 -16.06 -10.40
CA LEU A 182 6.50 -16.39 -11.27
C LEU A 182 6.13 -17.42 -12.35
N ASP A 183 5.40 -18.48 -11.96
CA ASP A 183 5.11 -19.61 -12.84
C ASP A 183 3.60 -19.78 -13.01
N ARG A 184 3.11 -19.51 -14.22
CA ARG A 184 1.69 -19.58 -14.56
C ARG A 184 1.17 -21.01 -14.51
N GLU A 185 1.96 -21.99 -14.93
CA GLU A 185 1.53 -23.39 -14.98
C GLU A 185 1.43 -23.96 -13.57
N TYR A 186 2.41 -23.68 -12.71
CA TYR A 186 2.33 -24.05 -11.30
C TYR A 186 1.14 -23.37 -10.61
N THR A 187 0.96 -22.07 -10.82
CA THR A 187 -0.16 -21.29 -10.26
C THR A 187 -1.51 -21.92 -10.61
N LYS A 188 -1.67 -22.34 -11.86
CA LYS A 188 -2.90 -22.96 -12.35
C LYS A 188 -3.07 -24.39 -11.87
N SER A 189 -2.04 -25.24 -12.00
CA SER A 189 -2.12 -26.66 -11.67
C SER A 189 -2.21 -26.94 -10.18
N VAL A 190 -1.52 -26.14 -9.34
CA VAL A 190 -1.44 -26.36 -7.89
C VAL A 190 -2.52 -25.59 -7.13
N TYR A 191 -2.79 -24.33 -7.49
CA TYR A 191 -3.78 -23.52 -6.78
C TYR A 191 -5.13 -23.45 -7.49
N GLY A 192 -5.22 -23.84 -8.76
CA GLY A 192 -6.42 -23.60 -9.57
C GLY A 192 -6.62 -22.13 -9.94
N MET A 193 -5.61 -21.28 -9.70
CA MET A 193 -5.70 -19.85 -9.98
C MET A 193 -5.49 -19.58 -11.48
N PRO A 194 -6.27 -18.67 -12.10
CA PRO A 194 -6.30 -18.52 -13.54
C PRO A 194 -5.03 -17.91 -14.17
N ASP A 195 -4.25 -17.14 -13.42
CA ASP A 195 -3.01 -16.52 -13.90
C ASP A 195 -2.10 -16.11 -12.73
N LEU A 196 -0.97 -15.46 -13.00
CA LEU A 196 -0.09 -14.90 -11.98
C LEU A 196 -0.81 -13.83 -11.16
N VAL A 197 -0.69 -13.93 -9.84
CA VAL A 197 -1.31 -13.03 -8.88
C VAL A 197 -0.40 -11.82 -8.65
N VAL A 198 -0.95 -10.61 -8.62
CA VAL A 198 -0.20 -9.40 -8.22
C VAL A 198 0.03 -9.39 -6.71
N HIS A 199 1.26 -9.07 -6.28
CA HIS A 199 1.63 -9.06 -4.87
C HIS A 199 0.79 -8.07 -4.05
N GLY A 200 0.29 -8.49 -2.88
CA GLY A 200 -0.37 -7.59 -1.94
C GLY A 200 0.51 -6.40 -1.46
N PRO A 201 1.83 -6.57 -1.26
CA PRO A 201 2.73 -5.43 -1.02
C PRO A 201 2.92 -4.51 -2.23
N LEU A 202 2.76 -5.01 -3.46
CA LEU A 202 2.86 -4.17 -4.65
C LEU A 202 1.64 -3.24 -4.74
N THR A 203 0.44 -3.70 -4.38
CA THR A 203 -0.76 -2.85 -4.37
C THR A 203 -0.63 -1.66 -3.41
N SER A 204 -0.04 -1.85 -2.23
CA SER A 204 0.25 -0.73 -1.31
C SER A 204 1.29 0.23 -1.85
N VAL A 205 2.33 -0.27 -2.52
CA VAL A 205 3.34 0.58 -3.18
C VAL A 205 2.71 1.41 -4.29
N LEU A 206 1.82 0.84 -5.11
CA LEU A 206 1.10 1.54 -6.16
C LEU A 206 0.20 2.65 -5.61
N MET A 207 -0.58 2.38 -4.56
CA MET A 207 -1.45 3.38 -3.93
C MET A 207 -0.65 4.52 -3.25
N LEU A 208 0.47 4.20 -2.59
CA LEU A 208 1.34 5.20 -2.01
C LEU A 208 2.01 6.09 -3.07
N GLU A 209 2.35 5.51 -4.22
CA GLU A 209 2.93 6.22 -5.35
C GLU A 209 1.90 7.14 -6.04
N MET A 210 0.65 6.71 -6.12
CA MET A 210 -0.47 7.56 -6.56
C MET A 210 -0.59 8.82 -5.69
N LEU A 211 -0.65 8.65 -4.36
CA LEU A 211 -0.69 9.77 -3.42
C LEU A 211 0.53 10.68 -3.58
N ARG A 212 1.73 10.12 -3.71
CA ARG A 212 2.96 10.89 -3.93
C ARG A 212 2.90 11.73 -5.20
N THR A 213 2.32 11.19 -6.27
CA THR A 213 2.16 11.86 -7.56
C THR A 213 1.21 13.06 -7.41
N VAL A 214 0.03 12.85 -6.82
CA VAL A 214 -0.95 13.91 -6.57
C VAL A 214 -0.37 15.01 -5.66
N PHE A 215 0.37 14.67 -4.61
CA PHE A 215 0.99 15.68 -3.75
C PHE A 215 2.03 16.53 -4.48
N ALA A 216 2.75 15.96 -5.45
CA ALA A 216 3.68 16.71 -6.28
C ALA A 216 2.94 17.65 -7.24
N GLU A 217 1.79 17.24 -7.76
CA GLU A 217 0.91 18.06 -8.62
C GLU A 217 0.24 19.20 -7.84
N LEU A 218 -0.15 18.97 -6.57
CA LEU A 218 -0.76 19.98 -5.70
C LEU A 218 0.23 21.03 -5.18
N SER A 219 1.54 20.73 -5.15
CA SER A 219 2.58 21.69 -4.76
C SER A 219 3.75 21.73 -5.74
N PRO A 220 3.54 22.20 -6.97
CA PRO A 220 4.58 22.23 -7.99
C PRO A 220 5.74 23.15 -7.57
N ASP A 221 5.41 24.26 -6.90
CA ASP A 221 6.34 25.27 -6.36
C ASP A 221 7.00 24.89 -5.02
N LYS A 222 6.66 23.72 -4.44
CA LYS A 222 7.08 23.31 -3.08
C LYS A 222 6.70 24.29 -1.98
N LYS A 223 5.57 24.99 -2.13
CA LYS A 223 5.02 25.85 -1.08
C LYS A 223 4.47 25.03 0.10
N ALA A 224 4.27 23.73 -0.11
CA ALA A 224 3.76 22.79 0.86
C ALA A 224 4.51 21.45 0.79
N ASP A 225 4.76 20.88 1.96
CA ASP A 225 5.19 19.48 2.08
C ASP A 225 4.02 18.62 2.54
N TYR A 226 3.74 17.53 1.81
CA TYR A 226 2.76 16.51 2.20
C TYR A 226 3.47 15.30 2.82
N PHE A 227 3.00 14.88 4.00
CA PHE A 227 3.57 13.76 4.74
C PHE A 227 2.50 12.74 5.12
N ILE A 228 2.57 11.55 4.53
CA ILE A 228 1.75 10.41 4.97
C ILE A 228 2.24 10.01 6.37
N LYS A 229 1.35 10.09 7.37
CA LYS A 229 1.59 9.67 8.77
C LYS A 229 1.11 8.27 9.04
N HIS A 230 -0.06 7.96 8.51
CA HIS A 230 -0.65 6.65 8.60
C HIS A 230 -1.21 6.27 7.24
N PHE A 231 -1.04 5.02 6.88
CA PHE A 231 -1.67 4.42 5.73
C PHE A 231 -2.21 3.05 6.13
N GLU A 232 -3.48 2.79 5.93
CA GLU A 232 -4.06 1.45 6.09
C GLU A 232 -4.72 1.03 4.79
N TYR A 233 -4.69 -0.27 4.51
CA TYR A 233 -5.26 -0.82 3.29
C TYR A 233 -5.74 -2.25 3.47
N LYS A 234 -6.70 -2.63 2.63
CA LYS A 234 -7.32 -3.96 2.61
C LYS A 234 -7.44 -4.45 1.17
N ASN A 235 -7.05 -5.69 0.94
CA ASN A 235 -7.24 -6.37 -0.33
C ASN A 235 -8.55 -7.15 -0.26
N HIS A 236 -9.44 -6.89 -1.20
CA HIS A 236 -10.75 -7.55 -1.31
C HIS A 236 -10.78 -8.57 -2.44
N LYS A 237 -10.11 -8.29 -3.57
CA LYS A 237 -10.07 -9.16 -4.74
C LYS A 237 -8.64 -9.34 -5.26
N PRO A 238 -8.30 -10.50 -5.83
CA PRO A 238 -7.02 -10.68 -6.50
C PRO A 238 -6.94 -9.80 -7.76
N LEU A 239 -5.77 -9.24 -7.98
CA LEU A 239 -5.39 -8.61 -9.24
C LEU A 239 -4.52 -9.60 -10.01
N TRP A 240 -4.75 -9.72 -11.31
CA TRP A 240 -4.04 -10.66 -12.18
C TRP A 240 -3.09 -9.90 -13.10
N VAL A 241 -2.06 -10.58 -13.58
CA VAL A 241 -1.20 -10.06 -14.63
C VAL A 241 -1.98 -9.87 -15.94
N ASN A 242 -1.56 -8.89 -16.75
CA ASN A 242 -2.16 -8.53 -18.04
C ASN A 242 -3.65 -8.14 -17.96
N GLU A 243 -4.12 -7.75 -16.78
CA GLU A 243 -5.43 -7.10 -16.60
C GLU A 243 -5.21 -5.63 -16.30
N GLU A 244 -5.98 -4.78 -16.96
CA GLU A 244 -6.00 -3.36 -16.66
C GLU A 244 -6.53 -3.12 -15.25
N ILE A 245 -5.85 -2.24 -14.52
CA ILE A 245 -6.26 -1.74 -13.22
C ILE A 245 -6.27 -0.22 -13.24
N LYS A 246 -7.20 0.37 -12.49
CA LYS A 246 -7.25 1.81 -12.22
C LYS A 246 -6.85 2.07 -10.79
N ILE A 247 -5.85 2.91 -10.59
CA ILE A 247 -5.41 3.38 -9.28
C ILE A 247 -5.94 4.80 -9.13
N GLU A 248 -6.72 5.02 -8.10
CA GLU A 248 -7.54 6.22 -7.98
C GLU A 248 -7.46 6.77 -6.56
N CYS A 249 -7.60 8.08 -6.40
CA CYS A 249 -7.68 8.68 -5.07
C CYS A 249 -8.57 9.90 -5.04
N LYS A 250 -9.03 10.25 -3.84
CA LYS A 250 -9.73 11.50 -3.56
C LYS A 250 -9.44 11.99 -2.14
N LEU A 251 -9.49 13.30 -1.95
CA LEU A 251 -9.54 13.90 -0.62
C LEU A 251 -10.90 13.56 0.01
N MET A 252 -10.90 13.14 1.27
CA MET A 252 -12.13 12.97 2.03
C MET A 252 -12.49 14.32 2.65
N ILE A 253 -13.63 14.90 2.25
CA ILE A 253 -14.18 16.07 2.92
C ILE A 253 -14.61 15.59 4.31
N ALA A 254 -14.02 16.18 5.35
CA ALA A 254 -14.31 15.81 6.71
C ALA A 254 -15.79 16.11 7.03
N GLU A 255 -16.63 15.08 7.08
CA GLU A 255 -17.70 15.10 8.07
C GLU A 255 -17.00 15.05 9.44
N ALA A 256 -17.31 16.02 10.29
CA ALA A 256 -16.54 16.41 11.46
C ALA A 256 -15.98 15.22 12.28
N ASP A 257 -14.64 15.21 12.41
CA ASP A 257 -13.88 14.85 13.61
C ASP A 257 -14.02 13.46 14.26
N ALA A 258 -14.72 12.49 13.66
CA ALA A 258 -14.83 11.15 14.28
C ALA A 258 -13.49 10.37 14.35
N ASP A 259 -12.59 10.56 13.38
CA ASP A 259 -11.29 9.86 13.30
C ASP A 259 -10.10 10.67 13.83
N ALA A 260 -10.30 11.92 14.29
CA ALA A 260 -9.21 12.75 14.78
C ALA A 260 -8.57 12.19 16.05
N HIS A 261 -9.35 11.59 16.95
CA HIS A 261 -8.87 10.91 18.15
C HIS A 261 -7.99 9.69 17.86
N ARG A 262 -8.16 9.06 16.69
CA ARG A 262 -7.45 7.83 16.32
C ARG A 262 -5.97 8.07 16.00
N PHE A 263 -5.59 9.32 15.69
CA PHE A 263 -4.21 9.69 15.37
C PHE A 263 -3.83 11.04 16.02
N PRO A 264 -3.32 11.03 17.25
CA PRO A 264 -3.03 12.26 18.00
C PRO A 264 -1.89 13.06 17.38
N LEU A 265 -2.02 14.39 17.42
CA LEU A 265 -1.01 15.33 16.92
C LEU A 265 0.30 15.21 17.70
N THR A 266 1.42 15.20 16.97
CA THR A 266 2.76 15.33 17.57
C THR A 266 2.99 16.75 18.07
N SER A 267 3.99 16.93 18.95
CA SER A 267 4.39 18.27 19.44
C SER A 267 4.78 19.26 18.33
N LEU A 268 5.26 18.75 17.18
CA LEU A 268 5.59 19.56 16.01
C LEU A 268 4.33 20.06 15.30
N GLU A 269 3.26 19.25 15.27
CA GLU A 269 1.99 19.53 14.57
C GLU A 269 1.03 20.39 15.39
N ARG A 270 1.27 20.54 16.70
CA ARG A 270 0.53 21.52 17.52
C ARG A 270 0.88 22.98 17.19
N ARG A 271 1.76 23.22 16.23
CA ARG A 271 2.05 24.55 15.69
C ARG A 271 0.97 24.94 14.68
N LYS A 272 0.66 26.23 14.56
CA LYS A 272 -0.43 26.78 13.73
C LYS A 272 -0.28 26.56 12.22
N ASP A 273 0.83 25.99 11.76
CA ASP A 273 1.23 25.82 10.35
C ASP A 273 0.98 24.40 9.79
N PHE A 274 0.43 23.49 10.59
CA PHE A 274 0.09 22.13 10.16
C PHE A 274 -1.41 21.92 10.08
N HIS A 275 -1.89 21.49 8.91
CA HIS A 275 -3.25 20.97 8.75
C HIS A 275 -3.23 19.48 8.42
N ARG A 276 -4.32 18.78 8.74
CA ARG A 276 -4.45 17.34 8.55
C ARG A 276 -5.51 17.05 7.49
N GLU A 277 -5.14 16.20 6.54
CA GLU A 277 -6.02 15.72 5.48
C GLU A 277 -6.20 14.21 5.61
N MET A 278 -7.39 13.74 5.24
CA MET A 278 -7.67 12.32 5.11
C MET A 278 -7.93 12.02 3.64
N TRP A 279 -7.20 11.05 3.10
CA TRP A 279 -7.26 10.66 1.71
C TRP A 279 -7.79 9.25 1.59
N LYS A 280 -8.66 9.01 0.60
CA LYS A 280 -9.04 7.66 0.16
C LYS A 280 -8.30 7.35 -1.12
N VAL A 281 -7.71 6.17 -1.20
CA VAL A 281 -7.02 5.66 -2.39
C VAL A 281 -7.47 4.22 -2.62
N TRP A 282 -7.65 3.82 -3.86
CA TRP A 282 -8.12 2.49 -4.18
C TRP A 282 -7.57 1.99 -5.51
N ILE A 283 -7.67 0.68 -5.70
CA ILE A 283 -7.44 0.02 -6.98
C ILE A 283 -8.74 -0.65 -7.41
N ALA A 284 -9.24 -0.27 -8.57
CA ALA A 284 -10.34 -0.92 -9.26
C ALA A 284 -9.81 -1.83 -10.38
N LYS A 285 -10.57 -2.89 -10.68
CA LYS A 285 -10.34 -3.79 -11.81
C LYS A 285 -11.62 -3.97 -12.62
N GLY A 286 -11.47 -4.42 -13.87
CA GLY A 286 -12.59 -4.54 -14.81
C GLY A 286 -12.87 -3.23 -15.55
N THR A 287 -13.81 -3.28 -16.48
CA THR A 287 -14.14 -2.19 -17.41
C THR A 287 -15.64 -1.90 -17.36
N ALA A 288 -16.01 -0.62 -17.31
CA ALA A 288 -17.39 -0.14 -17.43
C ALA A 288 -18.40 -0.94 -16.57
N SER A 289 -19.08 -1.93 -17.16
CA SER A 289 -20.18 -2.70 -16.55
C SER A 289 -19.75 -3.76 -15.53
N ASN A 290 -18.47 -4.11 -15.42
CA ASN A 290 -17.95 -5.05 -14.42
C ASN A 290 -16.84 -4.46 -13.53
N GLU A 291 -16.75 -3.13 -13.48
CA GLU A 291 -15.81 -2.46 -12.60
C GLU A 291 -16.08 -2.80 -11.13
N THR A 292 -15.02 -3.16 -10.40
CA THR A 292 -15.13 -3.48 -8.98
C THR A 292 -13.89 -3.05 -8.19
N LEU A 293 -14.12 -2.68 -6.94
CA LEU A 293 -13.08 -2.37 -5.97
C LEU A 293 -12.29 -3.63 -5.61
N ALA A 294 -11.00 -3.64 -5.94
CA ALA A 294 -10.09 -4.74 -5.61
C ALA A 294 -9.28 -4.47 -4.35
N VAL A 295 -8.84 -3.23 -4.15
CA VAL A 295 -8.04 -2.81 -3.00
C VAL A 295 -8.52 -1.45 -2.53
N GLU A 296 -8.72 -1.28 -1.23
CA GLU A 296 -9.03 0.03 -0.64
C GLU A 296 -7.96 0.44 0.35
N GLY A 297 -7.71 1.74 0.45
CA GLY A 297 -6.83 2.30 1.46
C GLY A 297 -7.23 3.70 1.87
N THR A 298 -6.78 4.08 3.07
CA THR A 298 -6.92 5.42 3.62
C THR A 298 -5.56 5.92 4.09
N ALA A 299 -5.30 7.20 3.89
CA ALA A 299 -4.08 7.85 4.32
C ALA A 299 -4.38 9.09 5.16
N ALA A 300 -3.79 9.15 6.36
CA ALA A 300 -3.72 10.36 7.15
C ALA A 300 -2.48 11.15 6.74
N VAL A 301 -2.68 12.38 6.26
CA VAL A 301 -1.64 13.21 5.68
C VAL A 301 -1.52 14.50 6.48
N SER A 302 -0.31 14.83 6.90
CA SER A 302 -0.01 16.14 7.47
C SER A 302 0.58 17.02 6.38
N VAL A 303 0.06 18.23 6.26
CA VAL A 303 0.52 19.20 5.29
C VAL A 303 1.15 20.36 6.04
N ALA A 304 2.39 20.69 5.67
CA ALA A 304 3.14 21.78 6.27
C ALA A 304 3.33 22.91 5.26
N GLY A 305 2.77 24.09 5.54
CA GLY A 305 3.02 25.28 4.73
C GLY A 305 4.39 25.89 5.01
N HIS A 306 5.09 26.36 3.97
CA HIS A 306 6.12 27.38 4.20
C HIS A 306 5.43 28.68 4.67
N ARG A 307 6.10 29.54 5.45
CA ARG A 307 5.50 30.73 6.12
C ARG A 307 4.69 31.70 5.23
N ASN A 308 4.69 31.53 3.90
CA ASN A 308 3.89 32.26 2.91
C ASN A 308 3.01 31.33 2.03
N SER A 309 2.62 30.15 2.51
CA SER A 309 1.83 29.18 1.75
C SER A 309 0.34 29.58 1.70
N PRO A 310 -0.30 29.61 0.52
CA PRO A 310 -1.73 29.91 0.38
C PRO A 310 -2.64 28.86 1.05
N LEU A 311 -2.08 27.76 1.59
CA LEU A 311 -2.84 26.73 2.32
C LEU A 311 -3.44 27.21 3.66
N ASN A 312 -3.07 28.38 4.17
CA ASN A 312 -3.85 29.03 5.24
C ASN A 312 -5.24 29.50 4.77
N GLY A 313 -5.52 29.42 3.47
CA GLY A 313 -6.80 29.69 2.84
C GLY A 313 -7.26 28.55 1.94
N ILE A 314 -7.21 27.29 2.41
CA ILE A 314 -8.05 26.24 1.81
C ILE A 314 -9.51 26.60 2.12
N GLN A 315 -10.03 27.59 1.39
CA GLN A 315 -11.44 27.63 1.06
C GLN A 315 -11.75 26.33 0.32
N GLN A 316 -12.85 25.72 0.69
CA GLN A 316 -13.37 24.48 0.13
C GLN A 316 -13.30 24.55 -1.39
N TYR A 317 -12.42 23.75 -2.01
CA TYR A 317 -12.47 23.57 -3.46
C TYR A 317 -13.74 22.77 -3.77
N THR A 318 -14.76 23.47 -4.26
CA THR A 318 -16.00 22.83 -4.71
C THR A 318 -15.78 22.33 -6.13
N PHE A 319 -15.93 21.02 -6.34
CA PHE A 319 -15.91 20.42 -7.66
C PHE A 319 -17.18 20.84 -8.41
N HIS A 320 -17.03 21.61 -9.50
CA HIS A 320 -18.12 21.81 -10.45
C HIS A 320 -17.98 20.77 -11.57
N PRO A 321 -18.88 19.78 -11.68
CA PRO A 321 -18.91 18.93 -12.86
C PRO A 321 -19.07 19.82 -14.08
N SER A 322 -18.14 19.70 -15.03
CA SER A 322 -18.25 20.33 -16.34
C SER A 322 -19.60 19.99 -16.93
N ARG A 323 -20.41 21.02 -17.23
CA ARG A 323 -21.66 20.85 -18.00
C ARG A 323 -21.32 20.05 -19.27
N GLU A 324 -22.15 19.06 -19.57
CA GLU A 324 -22.02 18.17 -20.73
C GLU A 324 -21.71 18.98 -22.01
N GLY A 325 -20.65 18.57 -22.72
CA GLY A 325 -20.34 19.09 -24.06
C GLY A 325 -18.98 19.78 -24.27
N ARG A 326 -17.87 19.33 -23.65
CA ARG A 326 -16.51 19.79 -24.02
C ARG A 326 -15.58 18.63 -24.41
N SER A 327 -14.73 18.87 -25.40
CA SER A 327 -13.76 17.91 -25.96
C SER A 327 -12.64 17.55 -24.97
N GLU A 328 -12.12 16.33 -25.08
CA GLU A 328 -11.15 15.69 -24.16
C GLU A 328 -9.80 16.42 -24.00
N ASP A 329 -9.49 17.44 -24.82
CA ASP A 329 -8.17 18.10 -24.85
C ASP A 329 -8.06 19.47 -24.14
N GLU A 330 -9.09 19.95 -23.40
CA GLU A 330 -8.95 21.19 -22.62
C GLU A 330 -8.39 20.96 -21.19
N PRO A 331 -7.40 21.76 -20.73
CA PRO A 331 -6.90 21.68 -19.37
C PRO A 331 -7.96 22.11 -18.34
N ILE A 332 -8.12 21.30 -17.28
CA ILE A 332 -9.03 21.55 -16.15
C ILE A 332 -8.69 22.90 -15.50
N ARG A 333 -9.64 23.84 -15.52
CA ARG A 333 -9.50 25.14 -14.85
C ARG A 333 -10.12 25.11 -13.47
N TRP A 334 -9.30 25.42 -12.47
CA TRP A 334 -9.73 25.65 -11.09
C TRP A 334 -10.13 27.13 -10.93
N THR A 335 -11.35 27.41 -10.50
CA THR A 335 -11.75 28.77 -10.10
C THR A 335 -11.77 28.88 -8.58
N PRO A 336 -11.09 29.88 -7.98
CA PRO A 336 -11.33 30.26 -6.59
C PRO A 336 -12.78 30.73 -6.45
N THR A 337 -13.41 30.45 -5.30
CA THR A 337 -14.63 31.14 -4.88
C THR A 337 -14.30 32.48 -4.27
#